data_AF-A0A0M2K0X6-F1
#
_entry.id   AF-A0A0M2K0X6-F1
#
_cell.length_a   1.000
_cell.length_b   1.000
_cell.length_c   1.000
_cell.angle_alpha   90.00
_cell.angle_beta   90.00
_cell.angle_gamma   90.00
#
_symmetry.space_group_name_H-M   'P 1'
#
loop_
_entity.id
_entity.type
_entity.pdbx_description
1 polymer ?
#
loop_
_entity_poly.entity_id
_entity_poly.type
_entity_poly.pdbx_seq_one_letter_code
_entity_poly.pdbx_strand_id
1 'polypeptide(L)'
;MSAFSVDPAALLAAVDRMSAFDSELDKHLAHVASSVARLGTSWQGDAREAERAAQTRWDEGAREMREALARLRAIAEGAHENYSSAAQTNMRMWE
;
A
#
# COMPACT_ATOMS: atom_id res chain seq x y z
N MET A 1 -20.05 17.74 -20.54
CA MET A 1 -19.64 17.16 -19.25
C MET A 1 -18.40 16.32 -19.50
N SER A 2 -17.23 16.77 -19.05
CA SER A 2 -16.02 15.95 -19.08
C SER A 2 -16.24 14.78 -18.13
N ALA A 3 -16.32 13.56 -18.64
CA ALA A 3 -16.38 12.37 -17.78
C ALA A 3 -15.05 12.29 -17.01
N PHE A 4 -15.11 12.28 -15.68
CA PHE A 4 -13.97 11.91 -14.87
C PHE A 4 -13.64 10.44 -15.18
N SER A 5 -12.57 10.22 -15.93
CA SER A 5 -12.03 8.88 -16.20
C SER A 5 -10.75 8.72 -15.39
N VAL A 6 -10.72 7.68 -14.55
CA VAL A 6 -9.50 7.27 -13.86
C VAL A 6 -8.71 6.39 -14.82
N ASP A 7 -7.47 6.79 -15.12
CA ASP A 7 -6.53 5.97 -15.90
C ASP A 7 -6.09 4.75 -15.05
N PRO A 8 -6.47 3.51 -15.44
CA PRO A 8 -6.11 2.31 -14.70
C PRO A 8 -4.60 2.09 -14.60
N ALA A 9 -3.83 2.49 -15.61
CA ALA A 9 -2.38 2.35 -15.61
C ALA A 9 -1.73 3.32 -14.61
N ALA A 10 -2.22 4.57 -14.56
CA ALA A 10 -1.79 5.54 -13.56
C ALA A 10 -2.13 5.11 -12.13
N LEU A 11 -3.30 4.48 -11.94
CA LEU A 11 -3.70 3.93 -10.64
C LEU A 11 -2.78 2.78 -10.21
N LEU A 12 -2.46 1.84 -11.10
CA LEU A 12 -1.51 0.76 -10.81
C LEU A 12 -0.12 1.29 -10.44
N ALA A 13 0.39 2.27 -11.19
CA ALA A 13 1.68 2.88 -10.89
C ALA A 13 1.70 3.58 -9.51
N ALA A 14 0.58 4.20 -9.11
CA ALA A 14 0.44 4.79 -7.78
C ALA A 14 0.42 3.71 -6.69
N VAL A 15 -0.30 2.61 -6.91
CA VAL A 15 -0.31 1.46 -5.98
C VAL A 15 1.09 0.89 -5.79
N ASP A 16 1.83 0.67 -6.87
CA ASP A 16 3.20 0.13 -6.83
C ASP A 16 4.14 1.02 -6.00
N ARG A 17 4.06 2.33 -6.22
CA ARG A 17 4.86 3.30 -5.46
C ARG A 17 4.51 3.28 -3.97
N MET A 18 3.23 3.19 -3.63
CA MET A 18 2.79 3.12 -2.24
C MET A 18 3.20 1.80 -1.57
N SER A 19 3.14 0.68 -2.29
CA SER A 19 3.63 -0.61 -1.77
C SER A 19 5.13 -0.62 -1.53
N ALA A 20 5.91 0.01 -2.42
CA ALA A 20 7.35 0.17 -2.22
C ALA A 20 7.66 1.05 -1.00
N PHE A 21 6.93 2.15 -0.83
CA PHE A 21 7.05 3.02 0.34
C PHE A 21 6.71 2.28 1.65
N ASP A 22 5.64 1.50 1.69
CA ASP A 22 5.26 0.68 2.85
C ASP A 22 6.39 -0.27 3.24
N SER A 23 7.00 -0.96 2.27
CA SER A 23 8.12 -1.87 2.52
C SER A 23 9.36 -1.15 3.06
N GLU A 24 9.69 0.03 2.54
CA GLU A 24 10.83 0.81 3.05
C GLU A 24 10.58 1.33 4.46
N LEU A 25 9.35 1.78 4.75
CA LEU A 25 9.00 2.27 6.07
C LEU A 25 9.02 1.15 7.12
N ASP A 26 8.52 -0.04 6.76
CA ASP A 26 8.59 -1.24 7.61
C ASP A 26 10.04 -1.61 7.98
N LYS A 27 10.97 -1.57 7.01
CA LYS A 27 12.40 -1.78 7.28
C LYS A 27 12.97 -0.77 8.26
N HIS A 28 12.63 0.51 8.13
CA HIS A 28 13.09 1.55 9.04
C HIS A 28 12.58 1.31 10.46
N LEU A 29 11.32 0.92 10.61
CA LEU A 29 10.72 0.67 11.92
C LEU A 29 11.28 -0.59 12.58
N ALA A 30 11.48 -1.67 11.82
CA ALA A 30 12.20 -2.85 12.29
C ALA A 30 13.62 -2.51 12.76
N HIS A 31 14.31 -1.61 12.04
CA HIS A 31 15.64 -1.15 12.44
C HIS A 31 15.60 -0.35 13.75
N VAL A 32 14.62 0.55 13.92
CA VAL A 32 14.42 1.29 15.18
C VAL A 32 14.14 0.33 16.34
N ALA A 33 13.20 -0.61 16.17
CA ALA A 33 12.87 -1.62 17.19
C ALA A 33 14.10 -2.45 17.58
N SER A 34 14.92 -2.87 16.61
CA SER A 34 16.17 -3.59 16.88
C SER A 34 17.19 -2.75 17.66
N SER A 35 17.27 -1.45 17.36
CA SER A 35 18.17 -0.52 18.03
C SER A 35 17.75 -0.29 19.47
N VAL A 36 16.45 -0.16 19.72
CA VAL A 36 15.89 -0.08 21.08
C VAL A 36 16.15 -1.37 21.87
N ALA A 37 15.93 -2.54 21.25
CA ALA A 37 16.20 -3.82 21.90
C ALA A 37 17.68 -3.97 22.31
N ARG A 38 18.61 -3.45 21.50
CA ARG A 38 20.06 -3.47 21.78
C ARG A 38 20.49 -2.50 22.88
N LEU A 39 19.75 -1.42 23.12
CA LEU A 39 20.05 -0.47 24.21
C LEU A 39 19.82 -1.07 25.61
N GLY A 40 19.20 -2.23 25.72
CA GLY A 40 19.22 -3.05 26.93
C GLY A 40 18.57 -2.41 28.16
N THR A 41 19.05 -2.80 29.35
CA THR A 41 18.48 -2.52 30.68
C THR A 41 18.36 -1.04 31.06
N SER A 42 19.01 -0.11 30.35
CA SER A 42 18.84 1.34 30.57
C SER A 42 17.52 1.87 30.00
N TRP A 43 16.89 1.13 29.09
CA TRP A 43 15.59 1.45 28.47
C TRP A 43 14.50 0.53 29.04
N GLN A 44 14.40 0.45 30.37
CA GLN A 44 13.31 -0.26 31.07
C GLN A 44 12.25 0.72 31.57
N GLY A 45 10.98 0.28 31.55
CA GLY A 45 9.82 1.07 32.01
C GLY A 45 9.00 1.67 30.87
N ASP A 46 8.39 2.83 31.11
CA ASP A 46 7.42 3.53 30.25
C ASP A 46 7.86 3.68 28.79
N ALA A 47 9.17 3.89 28.56
CA ALA A 47 9.72 4.07 27.21
C ALA A 47 9.67 2.79 26.35
N ARG A 48 9.72 1.60 26.96
CA ARG A 48 9.55 0.32 26.26
C ARG A 48 8.07 0.05 25.95
N GLU A 49 7.18 0.46 26.84
CA GLU A 49 5.75 0.29 26.68
C GLU A 49 5.20 1.25 25.61
N ALA A 50 5.71 2.49 25.58
CA ALA A 50 5.43 3.47 24.53
C ALA A 50 5.92 3.01 23.15
N GLU A 51 7.11 2.41 23.06
CA GLU A 51 7.63 1.85 21.81
C GLU A 51 6.76 0.69 21.31
N ARG A 52 6.39 -0.25 22.18
CA ARG A 52 5.47 -1.34 21.82
C ARG A 52 4.13 -0.83 21.34
N ALA A 53 3.56 0.16 22.02
CA ALA A 53 2.30 0.76 21.62
C ALA A 53 2.42 1.47 20.25
N ALA A 54 3.54 2.14 19.99
CA ALA A 54 3.81 2.75 18.69
C ALA A 54 3.96 1.69 17.59
N GLN A 55 4.69 0.60 17.88
CA GLN A 55 4.86 -0.52 16.95
C GLN A 55 3.52 -1.19 16.62
N THR A 56 2.68 -1.46 17.62
CA THR A 56 1.34 -2.05 17.37
C THR A 56 0.47 -1.15 16.50
N ARG A 57 0.42 0.15 16.79
CA ARG A 57 -0.33 1.11 15.96
C ARG A 57 0.19 1.17 14.54
N TRP A 58 1.51 1.08 14.38
CA TRP A 58 2.12 1.01 13.07
C TRP A 58 1.71 -0.25 12.32
N ASP A 59 1.85 -1.42 12.93
CA ASP A 59 1.53 -2.71 12.32
C ASP A 59 0.06 -2.76 11.85
N GLU A 60 -0.83 -2.21 12.67
CA GLU A 60 -2.25 -2.04 12.34
C GLU A 60 -2.46 -1.13 11.12
N GLY A 61 -1.88 0.07 11.14
CA GLY A 61 -2.01 1.03 10.03
C GLY A 61 -1.39 0.52 8.73
N ALA A 62 -0.24 -0.16 8.80
CA ALA A 62 0.43 -0.76 7.65
C ALA A 62 -0.42 -1.89 7.06
N ARG A 63 -1.06 -2.71 7.90
CA ARG A 63 -2.01 -3.73 7.45
C ARG A 63 -3.21 -3.10 6.73
N GLU A 64 -3.82 -2.07 7.30
CA GLU A 64 -4.93 -1.35 6.66
C GLU A 64 -4.54 -0.75 5.31
N MET A 65 -3.33 -0.17 5.22
CA MET A 65 -2.79 0.38 3.97
C MET A 65 -2.63 -0.72 2.92
N ARG A 66 -1.99 -1.85 3.26
CA ARG A 66 -1.81 -2.98 2.34
C ARG A 66 -3.14 -3.55 1.85
N GLU A 67 -4.11 -3.70 2.74
CA GLU A 67 -5.46 -4.15 2.37
C GLU A 67 -6.14 -3.16 1.41
N ALA A 68 -6.01 -1.85 1.64
CA ALA A 68 -6.55 -0.83 0.76
C ALA A 68 -5.87 -0.82 -0.62
N LEU A 69 -4.54 -0.94 -0.66
CA LEU A 69 -3.77 -1.01 -1.90
C LEU A 69 -4.13 -2.27 -2.71
N ALA A 70 -4.33 -3.41 -2.05
CA ALA A 70 -4.77 -4.64 -2.72
C ALA A 70 -6.16 -4.46 -3.37
N ARG A 71 -7.10 -3.80 -2.67
CA ARG A 71 -8.42 -3.47 -3.24
C ARG A 71 -8.30 -2.52 -4.43
N LEU A 72 -7.47 -1.48 -4.34
CA LEU A 72 -7.25 -0.53 -5.43
C LEU A 72 -6.64 -1.21 -6.67
N ARG A 73 -5.68 -2.11 -6.47
CA ARG A 73 -5.11 -2.90 -7.57
C ARG A 73 -6.17 -3.74 -8.26
N ALA A 74 -6.98 -4.48 -7.51
CA ALA A 74 -8.04 -5.31 -8.09
C ALA A 74 -9.05 -4.49 -8.91
N ILE A 75 -9.40 -3.28 -8.44
CA ILE A 75 -10.25 -2.34 -9.19
C ILE A 75 -9.55 -1.89 -10.49
N ALA A 76 -8.27 -1.54 -10.42
CA ALA A 76 -7.51 -1.08 -11.57
C ALA A 76 -7.36 -2.17 -12.64
N GLU A 77 -7.03 -3.40 -12.23
CA GLU A 77 -6.93 -4.57 -13.12
C GLU A 77 -8.27 -4.89 -13.77
N GLY A 78 -9.35 -4.95 -12.99
CA GLY A 78 -10.70 -5.17 -13.53
C GLY A 78 -11.18 -4.06 -14.47
N ALA A 79 -10.83 -2.79 -14.18
CA ALA A 79 -11.10 -1.68 -15.09
C ALA A 79 -10.31 -1.84 -16.40
N HIS A 80 -9.03 -2.23 -16.33
CA HIS A 80 -8.19 -2.44 -17.51
C HIS A 80 -8.72 -3.56 -18.42
N GLU A 81 -9.16 -4.69 -17.84
CA GLU A 81 -9.78 -5.79 -18.59
C GLU A 81 -11.11 -5.39 -19.24
N ASN A 82 -11.96 -4.66 -18.51
CA ASN A 82 -13.25 -4.20 -19.04
C ASN A 82 -13.08 -3.16 -20.15
N TYR A 83 -12.16 -2.19 -19.99
CA TYR A 83 -11.88 -1.19 -21.03
C TYR A 83 -11.21 -1.80 -22.27
N SER A 84 -10.25 -2.72 -22.09
CA SER A 84 -9.56 -3.37 -23.21
C SER A 84 -10.48 -4.32 -24.00
N SER A 85 -11.35 -5.07 -23.32
CA SER A 85 -12.29 -5.98 -24.00
C SER A 85 -13.42 -5.21 -24.71
N ALA A 86 -13.92 -4.12 -24.12
CA ALA A 86 -14.92 -3.26 -24.76
C ALA A 86 -14.35 -2.56 -26.01
N ALA A 87 -13.11 -2.06 -25.93
CA ALA A 87 -12.43 -1.46 -27.07
C ALA A 87 -12.18 -2.46 -28.21
N GLN A 88 -11.71 -3.67 -27.90
CA GLN A 88 -11.50 -4.73 -28.89
C GLN A 88 -12.81 -5.27 -29.49
N THR A 89 -13.88 -5.32 -28.69
CA THR A 89 -15.20 -5.75 -29.19
C THR A 89 -15.81 -4.69 -30.10
N ASN A 90 -15.67 -3.41 -29.74
CA ASN A 90 -16.08 -2.33 -30.62
C ASN A 90 -15.24 -2.30 -31.91
N MET A 91 -13.92 -2.50 -31.87
CA MET A 91 -13.13 -2.58 -33.12
C MET A 91 -13.57 -3.74 -34.02
N ARG A 92 -13.82 -4.92 -33.45
CA ARG A 92 -14.32 -6.10 -34.20
C ARG A 92 -15.74 -5.97 -34.73
N MET A 93 -16.53 -5.02 -34.23
CA MET A 93 -17.87 -4.73 -34.75
C MET A 93 -17.83 -3.80 -35.98
N TRP A 94 -16.69 -3.15 -36.24
CA TRP A 94 -16.50 -2.19 -37.32
C TRP A 94 -15.51 -2.68 -38.39
N GLU A 95 -15.02 -3.92 -38.25
CA GLU A 95 -14.49 -4.77 -39.33
C GLU A 95 -15.59 -5.68 -39.86
#